data_AF-A0A7R9QZP9-F1
#
_entry.id   AF-A0A7R9QZP9-F1
#
_cell.length_a   1.000
_cell.length_b   1.000
_cell.length_c   1.000
_cell.angle_alpha   90.00
_cell.angle_beta   90.00
_cell.angle_gamma   90.00
#
_symmetry.space_group_name_H-M   'P 1'
#
loop_
_entity.id
_entity.type
_entity.pdbx_description
1 polymer ?
#
loop_
_entity_poly.entity_id
_entity_poly.type
_entity_poly.pdbx_seq_one_letter_code
_entity_poly.pdbx_strand_id
1 'polypeptide(L)'
;MSASANDINFLNINQTVNSLTTGKLKPLNQINNNQNNNPNQSNKSSRANSANSSPNNDVLVIGTPTSIMVYDVLNNTDLFYKEVPDGANVVIIGEIGTIHKPLAIVGGNCALQGFDYEGTDSYWTVTGDNITCMALADIDEDGQNEV
;
A
#
# COMPACT_ATOMS: atom_id res chain seq x y z
N MET A 1 -40.55 5.16 -1.93
CA MET A 1 -39.10 5.22 -1.65
C MET A 1 -38.51 3.90 -2.10
N SER A 2 -37.90 3.86 -3.27
CA SER A 2 -37.23 2.67 -3.81
C SER A 2 -35.84 2.62 -3.19
N ALA A 3 -35.58 1.67 -2.30
CA ALA A 3 -34.22 1.36 -1.91
C ALA A 3 -33.50 0.82 -3.15
N SER A 4 -32.55 1.59 -3.67
CA SER A 4 -31.59 1.09 -4.66
C SER A 4 -30.94 -0.15 -4.05
N ALA A 5 -31.09 -1.32 -4.68
CA ALA A 5 -30.26 -2.45 -4.33
C ALA A 5 -28.82 -2.00 -4.52
N ASN A 6 -28.01 -2.02 -3.46
CA ASN A 6 -26.59 -1.76 -3.58
C ASN A 6 -26.02 -2.93 -4.39
N ASP A 7 -25.57 -2.66 -5.61
CA ASP A 7 -24.87 -3.65 -6.43
C ASP A 7 -23.60 -4.07 -5.69
N ILE A 8 -23.53 -5.34 -5.31
CA ILE A 8 -22.36 -5.92 -4.64
C ILE A 8 -21.35 -6.32 -5.72
N ASN A 9 -20.17 -5.71 -5.70
CA ASN A 9 -19.06 -6.11 -6.56
C ASN A 9 -18.27 -7.25 -5.91
N PHE A 10 -17.91 -8.26 -6.71
CA PHE A 10 -17.10 -9.38 -6.26
C PHE A 10 -15.71 -9.30 -6.87
N LEU A 11 -14.68 -9.29 -6.02
CA LEU A 11 -13.29 -9.47 -6.43
C LEU A 11 -12.95 -10.96 -6.36
N ASN A 12 -12.58 -11.56 -7.49
CA ASN A 12 -12.18 -12.96 -7.55
C ASN A 12 -10.66 -13.08 -7.57
N ILE A 13 -10.12 -13.87 -6.63
CA ILE A 13 -8.69 -14.21 -6.56
C ILE A 13 -8.55 -15.68 -6.95
N ASN A 14 -7.94 -15.96 -8.09
CA ASN A 14 -7.77 -17.32 -8.63
C ASN A 14 -6.62 -18.09 -7.97
N GLN A 15 -6.26 -17.72 -6.74
CA GLN A 15 -5.22 -18.35 -5.93
C GLN A 15 -5.69 -18.38 -4.47
N THR A 16 -5.08 -19.26 -3.66
CA THR A 16 -5.28 -19.22 -2.21
C THR A 16 -4.86 -17.85 -1.68
N VAL A 17 -5.70 -17.26 -0.84
CA VAL A 17 -5.36 -16.04 -0.11
C VAL A 17 -4.79 -16.45 1.25
N ASN A 18 -3.52 -16.14 1.47
CA ASN A 18 -2.83 -16.44 2.73
C ASN A 18 -3.05 -15.32 3.74
N SER A 19 -3.04 -14.07 3.29
CA SER A 19 -3.10 -12.91 4.16
C SER A 19 -3.78 -11.73 3.47
N LEU A 20 -4.39 -10.87 4.27
CA LEU A 20 -5.13 -9.68 3.82
C LEU A 20 -4.87 -8.55 4.81
N THR A 21 -4.71 -7.33 4.31
CA THR A 21 -4.69 -6.13 5.16
C THR A 21 -5.26 -4.93 4.41
N THR A 22 -5.64 -3.90 5.16
CA THR A 22 -6.14 -2.64 4.60
C THR A 22 -5.45 -1.48 5.26
N GLY A 23 -5.16 -0.43 4.49
CA GLY A 23 -4.56 0.77 5.03
C GLY A 23 -4.05 1.72 3.97
N LYS A 24 -3.38 2.79 4.41
CA LYS A 24 -2.90 3.86 3.54
C LYS A 24 -1.52 3.53 3.01
N LEU A 25 -1.43 3.34 1.71
CA LEU A 25 -0.14 3.12 1.03
C LEU A 25 0.40 4.39 0.36
N LYS A 26 -0.46 5.36 0.06
CA LYS A 26 0.00 6.67 -0.43
C LYS A 26 0.46 7.51 0.76
N PRO A 27 1.67 8.12 0.70
CA PRO A 27 2.06 9.11 1.70
C PRO A 27 1.00 10.19 1.79
N LEU A 28 0.67 10.61 3.02
CA LEU A 28 -0.20 11.77 3.20
C LEU A 28 0.48 12.96 2.53
N ASN A 29 -0.17 13.53 1.51
CA ASN A 29 0.25 14.82 0.98
C ASN A 29 0.22 15.79 2.16
N GLN A 30 1.41 16.17 2.66
CA GLN A 30 1.54 17.31 3.53
C GLN A 30 0.88 18.47 2.80
N ILE A 31 -0.17 19.04 3.39
CA ILE A 31 -0.93 20.13 2.80
C ILE A 31 0.10 21.21 2.43
N ASN A 32 0.31 21.42 1.12
CA ASN A 32 1.10 22.53 0.63
C ASN A 32 0.35 23.81 0.99
N ASN A 33 0.63 24.39 2.16
CA ASN A 33 0.10 25.68 2.61
C ASN A 33 0.62 26.88 1.77
N ASN A 34 1.23 26.63 0.61
CA ASN A 34 1.78 27.65 -0.28
C ASN A 34 0.85 27.90 -1.47
N GLN A 35 -0.39 28.32 -1.22
CA GLN A 35 -1.19 29.07 -2.19
C GLN A 35 -0.66 30.53 -2.23
N ASN A 36 0.58 30.71 -2.70
CA ASN A 36 1.06 32.04 -3.08
C ASN A 36 0.46 32.38 -4.45
N ASN A 37 -0.67 33.09 -4.41
CA ASN A 37 -1.32 33.69 -5.57
C ASN A 37 -0.37 34.67 -6.28
N ASN A 38 0.33 34.20 -7.32
CA ASN A 38 1.08 35.08 -8.21
C ASN A 38 0.54 34.95 -9.64
N PRO A 39 -0.21 35.93 -10.17
CA PRO A 39 -1.01 35.78 -11.38
C PRO A 39 -0.23 35.78 -12.72
N ASN A 40 1.09 35.56 -12.74
CA ASN A 40 1.93 35.83 -13.91
C ASN A 40 2.84 34.67 -14.40
N GLN A 41 2.53 33.40 -14.13
CA GLN A 41 3.27 32.30 -14.76
C GLN A 41 2.45 31.56 -15.83
N SER A 42 2.79 31.89 -17.08
CA SER A 42 2.26 31.36 -18.33
C SER A 42 2.50 29.85 -18.49
N ASN A 43 1.40 29.12 -18.60
CA ASN A 43 1.16 27.90 -19.40
C ASN A 43 2.39 27.30 -20.11
N LYS A 44 3.01 26.29 -19.50
CA LYS A 44 3.79 25.27 -20.21
C LYS A 44 3.38 23.87 -19.74
N SER A 45 2.65 23.21 -20.63
CA SER A 45 2.43 21.77 -20.77
C SER A 45 3.03 20.87 -19.66
N SER A 46 2.20 20.50 -18.70
CA SER A 46 2.16 19.13 -18.24
C SER A 46 0.74 18.63 -18.50
N ARG A 47 0.62 17.47 -19.15
CA ARG A 47 -0.67 16.79 -19.34
C ARG A 47 -1.20 16.48 -17.95
N ALA A 48 -2.00 17.40 -17.42
CA ALA A 48 -2.80 17.20 -16.24
C ALA A 48 -3.84 16.14 -16.58
N ASN A 49 -3.50 14.88 -16.34
CA ASN A 49 -4.50 13.85 -16.06
C ASN A 49 -5.07 14.15 -14.66
N SER A 50 -5.78 15.27 -14.56
CA SER A 50 -6.71 15.54 -13.48
C SER A 50 -8.01 14.82 -13.83
N ALA A 51 -8.05 13.52 -13.56
CA ALA A 51 -9.29 12.77 -13.52
C ALA A 51 -9.19 11.77 -12.36
N ASN A 52 -9.58 12.25 -11.17
CA ASN A 52 -9.99 11.44 -10.02
C ASN A 52 -8.89 10.60 -9.34
N SER A 53 -7.72 11.16 -9.03
CA SER A 53 -6.84 10.54 -8.04
C SER A 53 -7.44 10.74 -6.65
N SER A 54 -8.35 9.84 -6.25
CA SER A 54 -8.97 9.86 -4.93
C SER A 54 -7.87 10.01 -3.86
N PRO A 55 -7.86 11.13 -3.12
CA PRO A 55 -6.83 11.38 -2.14
C PRO A 55 -7.11 10.45 -0.96
N ASN A 56 -6.08 9.75 -0.47
CA ASN A 56 -6.10 9.21 0.89
C ASN A 56 -7.04 8.02 1.17
N ASN A 57 -7.42 7.24 0.17
CA ASN A 57 -8.20 6.02 0.41
C ASN A 57 -7.30 4.88 0.90
N ASP A 58 -7.87 4.04 1.77
CA ASP A 58 -7.26 2.77 2.13
C ASP A 58 -7.31 1.83 0.92
N VAL A 59 -6.25 1.05 0.75
CA VAL A 59 -6.13 0.01 -0.27
C VAL A 59 -6.27 -1.35 0.39
N LEU A 60 -6.74 -2.35 -0.36
CA LEU A 60 -6.74 -3.74 0.05
C LEU A 60 -5.45 -4.41 -0.47
N VAL A 61 -4.64 -4.95 0.43
CA VAL A 61 -3.46 -5.73 0.08
C VAL A 61 -3.77 -7.21 0.32
N ILE A 62 -3.48 -8.03 -0.67
CA ILE A 62 -3.79 -9.45 -0.71
C ILE A 62 -2.49 -10.21 -0.92
N GLY A 63 -2.14 -11.05 0.06
CA GLY A 63 -1.02 -11.98 -0.02
C GLY A 63 -1.46 -13.36 -0.46
N THR A 64 -0.75 -13.93 -1.42
CA THR A 64 -0.91 -15.31 -1.93
C THR A 64 0.39 -16.10 -1.68
N PRO A 65 0.41 -17.43 -1.95
CA PRO A 65 1.61 -18.24 -1.82
C PRO A 65 2.80 -17.80 -2.67
N THR A 66 2.60 -17.02 -3.75
CA THR A 66 3.69 -16.61 -4.64
C THR A 66 3.67 -15.14 -5.01
N SER A 67 2.71 -14.35 -4.52
CA SER A 67 2.55 -12.97 -4.95
C SER A 67 1.78 -12.11 -3.97
N ILE A 68 1.86 -10.80 -4.19
CA ILE A 68 0.97 -9.82 -3.59
C ILE A 68 0.21 -9.04 -4.66
N MET A 69 -1.00 -8.65 -4.31
CA MET A 69 -1.83 -7.74 -5.10
C MET A 69 -2.33 -6.60 -4.24
N VAL A 70 -2.19 -5.37 -4.74
CA VAL A 70 -2.74 -4.18 -4.09
C VAL A 70 -3.89 -3.66 -4.93
N TYR A 71 -5.05 -3.54 -4.31
CA TYR A 71 -6.33 -3.29 -4.95
C TYR A 71 -6.99 -2.03 -4.39
N ASP A 72 -7.41 -1.13 -5.27
CA ASP A 72 -8.27 -0.01 -4.91
C ASP A 72 -9.74 -0.47 -4.99
N VAL A 73 -10.31 -0.76 -3.82
CA VAL A 73 -11.69 -1.24 -3.68
C VAL A 73 -12.71 -0.24 -4.19
N LEU A 74 -12.44 1.06 -4.02
CA LEU A 74 -13.41 2.12 -4.36
C LEU A 74 -13.47 2.38 -5.86
N ASN A 75 -12.33 2.26 -6.53
CA ASN A 75 -12.25 2.40 -7.98
C ASN A 75 -12.31 1.07 -8.73
N ASN A 76 -12.43 -0.07 -8.00
CA ASN A 76 -12.47 -1.42 -8.55
C ASN A 76 -11.31 -1.68 -9.53
N THR A 77 -10.10 -1.29 -9.15
CA THR A 77 -8.91 -1.37 -10.00
C THR A 77 -7.71 -1.93 -9.25
N ASP A 78 -6.91 -2.72 -9.95
CA ASP A 78 -5.61 -3.15 -9.46
C ASP A 78 -4.65 -1.95 -9.47
N LEU A 79 -3.95 -1.71 -8.36
CA LEU A 79 -2.88 -0.70 -8.30
C LEU A 79 -1.57 -1.30 -8.78
N PHE A 80 -1.18 -2.44 -8.22
CA PHE A 80 -0.05 -3.22 -8.70
C PHE A 80 -0.13 -4.68 -8.25
N TYR A 81 0.67 -5.50 -8.92
CA TYR A 81 0.88 -6.91 -8.61
C TYR A 81 2.39 -7.20 -8.63
N LYS A 82 2.87 -7.96 -7.64
CA LYS A 82 4.28 -8.34 -7.51
C LYS A 82 4.41 -9.80 -7.14
N GLU A 83 5.33 -10.48 -7.82
CA GLU A 83 5.75 -11.82 -7.45
C GLU A 83 6.60 -11.75 -6.17
N VAL A 84 6.28 -12.61 -5.21
CA VAL A 84 6.97 -12.80 -3.95
C VAL A 84 7.23 -14.31 -3.84
N PRO A 85 8.34 -14.81 -4.42
CA PRO A 85 8.61 -16.25 -4.49
C PRO A 85 8.73 -16.93 -3.13
N ASP A 86 9.06 -16.15 -2.10
CA ASP A 86 9.15 -16.61 -0.71
C ASP A 86 7.78 -16.72 -0.01
N GLY A 87 6.72 -16.30 -0.69
CA GLY A 87 5.35 -16.30 -0.22
C GLY A 87 4.96 -15.08 0.61
N ALA A 88 3.66 -14.79 0.66
CA ALA A 88 3.07 -13.72 1.47
C ALA A 88 2.24 -14.32 2.61
N ASN A 89 2.93 -14.93 3.58
CA ASN A 89 2.31 -15.54 4.76
C ASN A 89 1.61 -14.49 5.63
N VAL A 90 2.20 -13.31 5.73
CA VAL A 90 1.66 -12.16 6.48
C VAL A 90 1.86 -10.89 5.65
N VAL A 91 0.86 -10.00 5.66
CA VAL A 91 0.98 -8.65 5.10
C VAL A 91 0.53 -7.61 6.12
N ILE A 92 1.31 -6.54 6.25
CA ILE A 92 0.95 -5.35 7.05
C ILE A 92 1.25 -4.09 6.24
N ILE A 93 0.66 -2.96 6.65
CA ILE A 93 0.94 -1.65 6.05
C ILE A 93 1.42 -0.70 7.13
N GLY A 94 2.52 0.02 6.86
CA GLY A 94 2.98 1.09 7.72
C GLY A 94 4.38 1.58 7.39
N GLU A 95 4.87 2.52 8.19
CA GLU A 95 6.23 3.08 8.09
C GLU A 95 7.17 2.25 8.96
N ILE A 96 8.38 1.97 8.47
CA ILE A 96 9.38 1.13 9.13
C ILE A 96 10.73 1.84 9.16
N GLY A 97 11.35 1.91 10.35
CA GLY A 97 12.63 2.58 10.59
C GLY A 97 12.66 4.00 10.01
N THR A 98 13.73 4.29 9.26
CA THR A 98 13.97 5.61 8.64
C THR A 98 13.13 5.87 7.37
N ILE A 99 12.30 4.92 6.95
CA ILE A 99 11.48 5.04 5.74
C ILE A 99 10.15 5.70 6.10
N HIS A 100 10.10 7.03 6.02
CA HIS A 100 8.90 7.87 6.28
C HIS A 100 7.86 7.82 5.15
N LYS A 101 7.70 6.66 4.52
CA LYS A 101 6.66 6.39 3.53
C LYS A 101 6.03 5.05 3.90
N PRO A 102 4.69 4.96 3.92
CA PRO A 102 4.05 3.68 4.21
C PRO A 102 4.40 2.66 3.13
N LEU A 103 4.75 1.46 3.57
CA LEU A 103 5.05 0.30 2.73
C LEU A 103 4.02 -0.80 3.00
N ALA A 104 3.72 -1.58 1.97
CA ALA A 104 3.11 -2.89 2.11
C ALA A 104 4.23 -3.89 2.43
N ILE A 105 4.33 -4.27 3.70
CA ILE A 105 5.38 -5.16 4.20
C ILE A 105 4.85 -6.59 4.20
N VAL A 106 5.61 -7.49 3.59
CA VAL A 106 5.28 -8.88 3.33
C VAL A 106 6.27 -9.75 4.06
N GLY A 107 5.78 -10.67 4.89
CA GLY A 107 6.57 -11.73 5.51
C GLY A 107 6.34 -13.07 4.81
N GLY A 108 7.42 -13.70 4.35
CA GLY A 108 7.43 -15.02 3.70
C GLY A 108 7.99 -16.14 4.59
N ASN A 109 8.67 -17.10 3.96
CA ASN A 109 9.32 -18.22 4.65
C ASN A 109 10.66 -17.83 5.29
N CYS A 110 11.42 -16.90 4.70
CA CYS A 110 12.70 -16.48 5.27
C CYS A 110 13.08 -15.04 4.91
N ALA A 111 12.17 -14.25 4.35
CA ALA A 111 12.42 -12.86 4.03
C ALA A 111 11.23 -11.94 4.35
N LEU A 112 11.57 -10.68 4.66
CA LEU A 112 10.63 -9.57 4.61
C LEU A 112 10.90 -8.75 3.35
N GLN A 113 9.83 -8.30 2.70
CA GLN A 113 9.90 -7.37 1.58
C GLN A 113 8.90 -6.23 1.79
N GLY A 114 9.26 -5.00 1.46
CA GLY A 114 8.42 -3.81 1.62
C GLY A 114 8.25 -3.07 0.30
N PHE A 115 7.02 -2.96 -0.17
CA PHE A 115 6.69 -2.30 -1.43
C PHE A 115 6.01 -0.95 -1.20
N ASP A 116 6.44 0.08 -1.91
CA ASP A 116 5.77 1.39 -1.88
C ASP A 116 4.48 1.40 -2.73
N TYR A 117 3.82 2.55 -2.81
CA TYR A 117 2.58 2.69 -3.61
C TYR A 117 2.77 2.49 -5.13
N GLU A 118 4.00 2.56 -5.64
CA GLU A 118 4.33 2.30 -7.04
C GLU A 118 4.71 0.82 -7.27
N GLY A 119 4.78 0.02 -6.19
CA GLY A 119 5.24 -1.35 -6.22
C GLY A 119 6.76 -1.48 -6.31
N THR A 120 7.51 -0.44 -5.95
CA THR A 120 8.97 -0.47 -5.86
C THR A 120 9.41 -1.13 -4.56
N ASP A 121 10.30 -2.12 -4.66
CA ASP A 121 10.90 -2.78 -3.50
C ASP A 121 11.83 -1.79 -2.78
N SER A 122 11.38 -1.31 -1.63
CA SER A 122 11.99 -0.23 -0.85
C SER A 122 12.62 -0.74 0.45
N TYR A 123 12.32 -1.98 0.85
CA TYR A 123 12.81 -2.58 2.08
C TYR A 123 12.94 -4.09 1.89
N TRP A 124 14.07 -4.66 2.28
CA TRP A 124 14.29 -6.09 2.23
C TRP A 124 15.22 -6.53 3.36
N THR A 125 14.87 -7.65 4.02
CA THR A 125 15.76 -8.31 4.97
C THR A 125 15.45 -9.81 5.06
N VAL A 126 16.34 -10.58 5.70
CA VAL A 126 16.24 -12.04 5.87
C VAL A 126 15.87 -12.37 7.32
N THR A 127 15.00 -13.35 7.50
CA THR A 127 14.69 -13.99 8.79
C THR A 127 15.27 -15.39 8.86
N GLY A 128 15.39 -15.91 10.07
CA GLY A 128 15.92 -17.26 10.30
C GLY A 128 14.91 -18.40 10.02
N ASP A 129 13.62 -18.09 9.91
CA ASP A 129 12.52 -19.06 9.76
C ASP A 129 11.24 -18.36 9.24
N ASN A 130 10.19 -19.15 9.04
CA ASN A 130 8.89 -18.74 8.52
C ASN A 130 8.23 -17.65 9.36
N ILE A 131 7.84 -16.57 8.70
CA ILE A 131 7.11 -15.46 9.31
C ILE A 131 5.62 -15.80 9.32
N THR A 132 5.04 -15.84 10.51
CA THR A 132 3.61 -16.21 10.71
C THR A 132 2.78 -15.09 11.32
N CYS A 133 3.42 -14.08 11.92
CA CYS A 133 2.79 -12.86 12.40
C CYS A 133 3.78 -11.69 12.33
N MET A 134 3.27 -10.46 12.18
CA MET A 134 4.05 -9.23 12.18
C MET A 134 3.23 -8.11 12.79
N ALA A 135 3.89 -7.17 13.46
CA ALA A 135 3.31 -5.91 13.92
C ALA A 135 4.38 -4.83 13.85
N LEU A 136 3.97 -3.58 13.59
CA LEU A 136 4.86 -2.43 13.70
C LEU A 136 4.71 -1.83 15.09
N ALA A 137 5.84 -1.58 15.75
CA ALA A 137 5.87 -0.92 17.05
C ALA A 137 7.18 -0.15 17.20
N ASP A 138 7.11 1.05 17.77
CA ASP A 138 8.27 1.80 18.27
C ASP A 138 8.64 1.24 19.64
N ILE A 139 9.63 0.35 19.66
CA ILE A 139 10.05 -0.43 20.83
C ILE A 139 11.06 0.35 21.68
N ASP A 140 11.92 1.15 21.04
CA ASP A 140 12.97 1.91 21.71
C ASP A 140 12.61 3.39 21.96
N GLU A 141 11.40 3.81 21.57
CA GLU A 141 10.81 5.14 21.75
C GLU A 141 11.57 6.24 20.98
N ASP A 142 12.20 5.91 19.85
CA ASP A 142 12.93 6.86 19.00
C ASP A 142 12.04 7.57 17.96
N GLY A 143 10.76 7.18 17.87
CA GLY A 143 9.78 7.70 16.92
C GLY A 143 9.76 7.00 15.57
N GLN A 144 10.50 5.91 15.41
CA GLN A 144 10.49 5.03 14.25
C GLN A 144 9.90 3.67 14.66
N ASN A 145 9.17 3.01 13.76
CA ASN A 145 8.66 1.67 14.08
C ASN A 145 9.69 0.60 13.71
N GLU A 146 9.90 -0.34 14.61
CA GLU A 146 10.49 -1.65 14.35
C GLU A 146 9.42 -2.65 13.90
N VAL A 147 9.89 -3.78 13.34
CA VAL A 147 9.08 -4.90 12.86
C VAL A 147 9.58 -6.23 13.41
#